data_AF-A0A847VVD8-F1
#
_entry.id   AF-A0A847VVD8-F1
#
_cell.length_a   1.000
_cell.length_b   1.000
_cell.length_c   1.000
_cell.angle_alpha   90.00
_cell.angle_beta   90.00
_cell.angle_gamma   90.00
#
_symmetry.space_group_name_H-M   'P 1'
#
loop_
_entity.id
_entity.type
_entity.pdbx_description
1 polymer ?
#
loop_
_entity_poly.entity_id
_entity_poly.type
_entity_poly.pdbx_seq_one_letter_code
_entity_poly.pdbx_strand_id
1 'polypeptide(L)'
;MTKKFIKPESPLIGADGNIFNLIAIASRSLKENNYSEEAEEMTKRVMQSSSYEEALGIINEYVEPVNVYEHEISQRDYIDYE
;
A
#
# COMPACT_ATOMS: atom_id res chain seq x y z
N MET A 1 12.94 21.67 -2.68
CA MET A 1 13.29 20.57 -1.76
C MET A 1 12.73 19.30 -2.36
N THR A 2 13.54 18.31 -2.67
CA THR A 2 13.06 16.99 -3.11
C THR A 2 12.38 16.31 -1.92
N LYS A 3 11.10 15.93 -2.05
CA LYS A 3 10.38 15.16 -1.03
C LYS A 3 11.11 13.82 -0.88
N LYS A 4 11.55 13.48 0.32
CA LYS A 4 12.12 12.15 0.60
C LYS A 4 10.98 11.14 0.50
N PHE A 5 11.14 10.13 -0.34
CA PHE A 5 10.22 9.00 -0.37
C PHE A 5 10.38 8.19 0.91
N ILE A 6 9.28 8.00 1.64
CA ILE A 6 9.18 7.15 2.81
C ILE A 6 8.02 6.21 2.51
N LYS A 7 8.28 4.89 2.51
CA LYS A 7 7.27 3.89 2.21
C LYS A 7 6.10 4.05 3.18
N PRO A 8 4.88 4.32 2.69
CA PRO A 8 3.71 4.34 3.55
C PRO A 8 3.39 2.93 4.06
N GLU A 9 2.85 2.86 5.27
CA GLU A 9 2.25 1.62 5.77
C GLU A 9 1.01 1.28 4.94
N SER A 10 0.83 -0.01 4.65
CA SER A 10 -0.31 -0.49 3.89
C SER A 10 -0.85 -1.80 4.46
N PRO A 11 -2.16 -1.90 4.74
CA PRO A 11 -2.75 -3.05 5.42
C PRO A 11 -2.91 -4.25 4.46
N LEU A 12 -1.79 -4.91 4.17
CA LEU A 12 -1.72 -6.04 3.24
C LEU A 12 -1.71 -7.40 3.96
N ILE A 13 -1.17 -7.47 5.18
CA ILE A 13 -1.08 -8.73 5.92
C ILE A 13 -2.47 -9.06 6.50
N GLY A 14 -3.03 -10.20 6.08
CA GLY A 14 -4.39 -10.64 6.46
C GLY A 14 -5.49 -10.14 5.54
N ALA A 15 -5.16 -9.35 4.50
CA ALA A 15 -6.09 -8.97 3.45
C ALA A 15 -6.37 -10.14 2.48
N ASP A 16 -7.39 -10.01 1.64
CA ASP A 16 -7.59 -10.91 0.49
C ASP A 16 -6.36 -10.81 -0.43
N GLY A 17 -5.67 -11.95 -0.59
CA GLY A 17 -4.44 -12.08 -1.36
C GLY A 17 -4.62 -12.00 -2.88
N ASN A 18 -5.83 -11.73 -3.39
CA ASN A 18 -6.00 -11.40 -4.79
C ASN A 18 -5.15 -10.17 -5.16
N ILE A 19 -4.30 -10.29 -6.19
CA ILE A 19 -3.35 -9.23 -6.52
C ILE A 19 -4.02 -7.89 -6.88
N PHE A 20 -5.20 -7.91 -7.49
CA PHE A 20 -5.94 -6.68 -7.81
C PHE A 20 -6.43 -5.97 -6.54
N ASN A 21 -6.83 -6.75 -5.53
CA ASN A 21 -7.17 -6.22 -4.22
C ASN A 21 -5.94 -5.60 -3.54
N LEU A 22 -4.81 -6.30 -3.52
CA LEU A 22 -3.57 -5.81 -2.93
C LEU A 22 -3.05 -4.53 -3.60
N ILE A 23 -3.12 -4.45 -4.94
CA ILE A 23 -2.78 -3.23 -5.69
C ILE A 23 -3.71 -2.08 -5.28
N ALA A 24 -5.02 -2.32 -5.14
CA ALA A 24 -5.97 -1.28 -4.76
C ALA A 24 -5.68 -0.73 -3.35
N ILE A 25 -5.37 -1.60 -2.39
CA ILE A 25 -5.02 -1.22 -1.02
C ILE A 25 -3.70 -0.43 -1.00
N ALA A 26 -2.64 -0.94 -1.63
CA ALA A 26 -1.35 -0.25 -1.70
C ALA A 26 -1.42 1.10 -2.42
N SER A 27 -2.16 1.16 -3.54
CA SER A 27 -2.40 2.41 -4.29
C SER A 27 -3.10 3.46 -3.43
N ARG A 28 -4.05 3.04 -2.59
CA ARG A 28 -4.75 3.92 -1.66
C ARG A 28 -3.80 4.47 -0.58
N SER A 29 -3.01 3.61 0.06
CA SER A 29 -2.01 4.03 1.08
C SER A 29 -1.01 5.06 0.53
N LEU A 30 -0.55 4.87 -0.71
CA LEU A 30 0.33 5.83 -1.39
C LEU A 30 -0.36 7.17 -1.63
N LYS A 31 -1.59 7.16 -2.16
CA LYS A 31 -2.34 8.40 -2.44
C LYS A 31 -2.68 9.18 -1.18
N GLU A 32 -3.07 8.51 -0.10
CA GLU A 32 -3.33 9.14 1.21
C GLU A 32 -2.06 9.82 1.79
N ASN A 33 -0.87 9.36 1.39
CA ASN A 33 0.42 9.94 1.78
C ASN A 33 1.02 10.90 0.72
N ASN A 34 0.19 11.36 -0.23
CA ASN A 34 0.59 12.26 -1.32
C ASN A 34 1.70 11.69 -2.21
N TYR A 35 1.65 10.39 -2.52
CA TYR A 35 2.55 9.67 -3.43
C TYR A 35 1.77 9.10 -4.64
N SER A 36 1.00 9.97 -5.31
CA SER A 36 0.14 9.55 -6.44
C SER A 36 0.92 9.07 -7.66
N GLU A 37 2.07 9.67 -7.94
CA GLU A 37 2.94 9.27 -9.06
C GLU A 37 3.50 7.86 -8.82
N GLU A 38 3.96 7.59 -7.60
CA GLU A 38 4.43 6.27 -7.18
C GLU A 38 3.30 5.23 -7.20
N ALA A 39 2.07 5.61 -6.86
CA ALA A 39 0.92 4.73 -6.96
C ALA A 39 0.62 4.31 -8.41
N GLU A 40 0.75 5.24 -9.36
CA GLU A 40 0.59 4.96 -10.80
C GLU A 40 1.73 4.08 -11.33
N GLU A 41 2.97 4.39 -10.96
CA GLU A 41 4.16 3.62 -11.35
C GLU A 41 4.11 2.19 -10.81
N MET A 42 3.83 2.01 -9.52
CA MET A 42 3.65 0.70 -8.88
C MET A 42 2.59 -0.10 -9.62
N THR A 43 1.40 0.49 -9.85
CA THR A 43 0.29 -0.19 -10.53
C THR A 43 0.72 -0.64 -11.92
N LYS A 44 1.38 0.23 -12.69
CA LYS A 44 1.86 -0.09 -14.03
C LYS A 44 2.86 -1.24 -14.02
N ARG A 45 3.83 -1.23 -13.09
CA ARG A 45 4.83 -2.30 -12.95
C ARG A 45 4.18 -3.63 -12.57
N VAL A 46 3.23 -3.62 -11.62
CA VAL A 46 2.52 -4.84 -11.24
C VAL A 46 1.71 -5.41 -12.40
N MET A 47 1.02 -4.58 -13.18
CA MET A 47 0.26 -5.05 -14.36
C MET A 47 1.15 -5.62 -15.48
N GLN A 48 2.45 -5.37 -15.43
CA GLN A 48 3.45 -5.91 -16.34
C GLN A 48 4.17 -7.15 -15.78
N SER A 49 3.92 -7.51 -14.52
CA SER A 49 4.52 -8.69 -13.91
C SER A 49 4.01 -9.99 -14.53
N SER A 50 4.87 -11.00 -14.51
CA SER A 50 4.62 -12.33 -15.09
C SER A 50 4.17 -13.35 -14.05
N SER A 51 4.28 -13.02 -12.76
CA SER A 51 3.95 -13.92 -11.66
C SER A 51 3.42 -13.15 -10.45
N TYR A 52 2.68 -13.87 -9.59
CA TYR A 52 2.19 -13.32 -8.34
C TYR A 52 3.33 -12.90 -7.39
N GLU A 53 4.43 -13.65 -7.35
CA GLU A 53 5.59 -13.34 -6.51
C GLU A 53 6.28 -12.05 -6.97
N GLU A 54 6.46 -11.88 -8.29
CA GLU A 54 6.98 -10.65 -8.87
C GLU A 54 6.06 -9.46 -8.58
N ALA A 55 4.75 -9.64 -8.73
CA ALA A 55 3.75 -8.64 -8.40
C ALA A 55 3.83 -8.19 -6.93
N LEU A 56 3.93 -9.14 -6.00
CA LEU A 56 4.12 -8.86 -4.57
C LEU A 56 5.45 -8.17 -4.28
N GLY A 57 6.53 -8.61 -4.91
CA GLY A 57 7.84 -7.98 -4.79
C GLY A 57 7.79 -6.50 -5.17
N ILE A 58 7.14 -6.18 -6.30
CA ILE A 58 6.92 -4.80 -6.74
C ILE A 58 6.11 -4.02 -5.71
N ILE A 59 5.00 -4.54 -5.19
CA ILE A 59 4.20 -3.83 -4.17
C ILE A 59 5.06 -3.50 -2.94
N ASN A 60 5.87 -4.45 -2.45
CA ASN A 60 6.75 -4.27 -1.30
C ASN A 60 7.88 -3.24 -1.53
N GLU A 61 8.19 -2.87 -2.77
CA GLU A 61 9.12 -1.77 -3.06
C GLU A 61 8.51 -0.41 -2.73
N TYR A 62 7.19 -0.25 -2.77
CA TYR A 62 6.52 1.05 -2.61
C TYR A 62 5.84 1.24 -1.25
N VAL A 63 5.42 0.16 -0.59
CA VAL A 63 4.72 0.24 0.71
C VAL A 63 5.35 -0.71 1.74
N GLU A 64 5.15 -0.39 3.01
CA GLU A 64 5.47 -1.27 4.12
C GLU A 64 4.22 -2.09 4.50
N PRO A 65 4.21 -3.42 4.32
CA PRO A 65 3.04 -4.25 4.61
C PRO A 65 2.83 -4.35 6.13
N VAL A 66 1.67 -3.92 6.61
CA VAL A 66 1.23 -4.05 8.01
C VAL A 66 -0.02 -4.92 8.11
N ASN A 67 -0.35 -5.34 9.34
CA ASN A 67 -1.53 -6.14 9.60
C ASN A 67 -2.81 -5.29 9.47
N VAL A 68 -3.83 -5.83 8.80
CA VAL A 68 -5.15 -5.18 8.67
C VAL A 68 -5.74 -4.78 10.03
N TYR A 69 -5.55 -5.60 11.08
CA TYR A 69 -6.10 -5.32 12.40
C TYR A 69 -5.36 -4.19 13.13
N GLU A 70 -4.04 -4.10 12.98
CA GLU A 70 -3.23 -3.03 13.58
C GLU A 70 -3.59 -1.68 12.96
N HIS A 71 -3.85 -1.66 11.65
CA HIS A 71 -4.22 -0.48 10.89
C HIS A 71 -5.69 -0.02 11.14
N GLU A 72 -6.58 -0.94 11.50
CA GLU A 72 -7.94 -0.61 11.92
C GLU A 72 -7.98 0.00 13.33
N ILE A 73 -7.20 -0.55 14.26
CA ILE A 73 -7.10 -0.05 15.64
C ILE A 73 -6.53 1.37 15.65
N SER A 74 -5.44 1.63 14.91
CA SER A 74 -4.83 2.95 14.86
C SER A 74 -5.75 4.04 14.29
N GLN A 75 -6.60 3.70 13.32
CA GLN A 75 -7.60 4.63 12.79
C GLN A 75 -8.76 4.85 13.76
N ARG A 76 -9.19 3.83 14.50
CA ARG A 76 -10.26 3.97 15.51
C ARG A 76 -9.82 4.81 16.71
N ASP A 77 -8.61 4.59 17.20
CA ASP A 77 -8.06 5.36 18.32
C ASP A 77 -7.85 6.85 17.97
N TYR A 78 -7.76 7.18 16.68
CA TYR A 78 -7.70 8.56 16.18
C TYR A 78 -9.08 9.25 16.14
N ILE A 79 -10.17 8.48 16.16
CA ILE A 79 -11.55 8.99 16.04
C ILE A 79 -12.18 9.27 17.42
N ASP A 80 -11.63 8.73 18.52
CA ASP A 80 -12.15 8.91 19.88
C ASP A 80 -11.72 10.24 20.57
N TYR A 81 -11.21 11.21 19.80
CA TYR A 81 -10.96 12.60 20.27
C TYR A 81 -11.93 13.59 19.62
N GLU A 82 -13.23 13.48 19.94
CA GLU A 82 -14.22 14.57 19.83
C GLU A 82 -15.18 14.57 21.03
#